data_AF-A0A1L9VRC1-F1
#
_entry.id   AF-A0A1L9VRC1-F1
#
_cell.length_a   1.000
_cell.length_b   1.000
_cell.length_c   1.000
_cell.angle_alpha   90.00
_cell.angle_beta   90.00
_cell.angle_gamma   90.00
#
_symmetry.space_group_name_H-M   'P 1'
#
loop_
_entity.id
_entity.type
_entity.pdbx_description
1 polymer ?
#
loop_
_entity_poly.entity_id
_entity_poly.type
_entity_poly.pdbx_seq_one_letter_code
_entity_poly.pdbx_strand_id
1 'polypeptide(L)'
;MPPYSDVIDRGVISLELADTLVNIYAHDLMKFCLTVVFLASTTASELRRSKPVLFLSVIAAASIVVDAGVAAVLNREMIQLYVDQFFVQAEKSLELVQALLLMTVFYYPPDSPSKLQHYQYIHIAATMALEIGLASKRRVSEKPGATGGCYHLTSTIAIKTHRPNMLVFNDWMRECLEYLVHSPTLIDRQVAAWFELQRIFDETTTSLGFRNSSAAAPPVESHIRDVLIKFDNQMQSWRTRIPIGLLCAPLFLEYRHINLAMYELVTGKSYRDPDAIRQPFYTLPRPDAQPQSTLKSTIRMEITIKWMIVTHELLDRFLSCNTDTMRQIPNPIYTRVGTAVLSLLDIHVSAVSGDFGVFLEPQDVKANMYLDEMAKMIAEASDGGKYMVPSRWYHVMAVKGRNWYDRFQKGRV
;
A
#
# COMPACT_ATOMS: atom_id res chain seq x y z
N MET A 1 37.09 2.94 -12.82
CA MET A 1 36.37 1.77 -13.36
C MET A 1 35.89 2.14 -14.75
N PRO A 2 35.80 1.21 -15.73
CA PRO A 2 35.10 1.53 -16.97
C PRO A 2 33.66 1.97 -16.62
N PRO A 3 33.05 2.88 -17.38
CA PRO A 3 31.64 3.21 -17.16
C PRO A 3 30.85 1.91 -17.24
N TYR A 4 30.06 1.63 -16.22
CA TYR A 4 29.21 0.44 -16.18
C TYR A 4 28.32 0.49 -17.42
N SER A 5 28.55 -0.43 -18.36
CA SER A 5 27.75 -0.52 -19.59
C SER A 5 26.31 -0.86 -19.17
N ASP A 6 25.40 0.08 -19.35
CA ASP A 6 24.04 -0.07 -18.86
C ASP A 6 23.21 -1.01 -19.74
N VAL A 7 21.92 -1.16 -19.40
CA VAL A 7 21.01 -2.07 -20.10
C VAL A 7 20.79 -1.71 -21.57
N ILE A 8 21.00 -0.45 -21.98
CA ILE A 8 20.91 -0.06 -23.40
C ILE A 8 22.24 -0.34 -24.10
N ASP A 9 23.37 0.02 -23.50
CA ASP A 9 24.69 -0.22 -24.11
C ASP A 9 24.96 -1.72 -24.32
N ARG A 10 24.44 -2.57 -23.43
CA ARG A 10 24.50 -4.03 -23.53
C ARG A 10 23.46 -4.63 -24.48
N GLY A 11 22.56 -3.83 -25.04
CA GLY A 11 21.49 -4.30 -25.92
C GLY A 11 20.42 -5.14 -25.22
N VAL A 12 20.25 -5.01 -23.90
CA VAL A 12 19.18 -5.67 -23.14
C VAL A 12 17.82 -5.11 -23.55
N ILE A 13 17.75 -3.80 -23.78
CA ILE A 13 16.60 -3.10 -24.37
C ILE A 13 17.07 -2.07 -25.40
N SER A 14 16.21 -1.72 -26.35
CA SER A 14 16.47 -0.59 -27.26
C SER A 14 16.21 0.74 -26.58
N LEU A 15 16.80 1.82 -27.13
CA LEU A 15 16.50 3.17 -26.68
C LEU A 15 15.02 3.55 -26.91
N GLU A 16 14.40 3.08 -28.00
CA GLU A 16 12.98 3.36 -28.26
C GLU A 16 12.06 2.71 -27.22
N LEU A 17 12.38 1.49 -26.79
CA LEU A 17 11.66 0.85 -25.69
C LEU A 17 11.86 1.61 -24.38
N ALA A 18 13.08 2.08 -24.11
CA ALA A 18 13.34 2.90 -22.92
C ALA A 18 12.54 4.21 -22.92
N ASP A 19 12.47 4.93 -24.05
CA ASP A 19 11.64 6.13 -24.19
C ASP A 19 10.16 5.82 -23.97
N THR A 20 9.68 4.70 -24.53
CA THR A 20 8.30 4.23 -24.30
C THR A 20 8.02 3.99 -22.81
N LEU A 21 8.93 3.32 -22.11
CA LEU A 21 8.79 3.03 -20.68
C LEU A 21 8.81 4.30 -19.82
N VAL A 22 9.67 5.27 -20.14
CA VAL A 22 9.71 6.57 -19.44
C VAL A 22 8.41 7.35 -19.66
N ASN A 23 7.88 7.35 -20.90
CA ASN A 23 6.60 7.98 -21.20
C ASN A 23 5.44 7.34 -20.43
N ILE A 24 5.38 6.00 -20.39
CA ILE A 24 4.37 5.27 -19.59
C ILE A 24 4.48 5.66 -18.13
N TYR A 25 5.70 5.73 -17.57
CA TYR A 25 5.86 6.16 -16.19
C TYR A 25 5.30 7.58 -15.95
N ALA A 26 5.70 8.54 -16.78
CA ALA A 26 5.34 9.95 -16.64
C ALA A 26 3.83 10.20 -16.78
N HIS A 27 3.17 9.50 -17.70
CA HIS A 27 1.75 9.71 -18.01
C HIS A 27 0.80 8.83 -17.20
N ASP A 28 1.17 7.57 -16.96
CA ASP A 28 0.24 6.58 -16.42
C ASP A 28 0.52 6.24 -14.95
N LEU A 29 1.81 6.15 -14.57
CA LEU A 29 2.21 5.56 -13.30
C LEU A 29 2.57 6.58 -12.22
N MET A 30 2.96 7.80 -12.59
CA MET A 30 3.37 8.86 -11.67
C MET A 30 2.31 9.13 -10.58
N LYS A 31 1.02 8.98 -10.91
CA LYS A 31 -0.11 9.12 -9.96
C LYS A 31 -0.05 8.19 -8.75
N PHE A 32 0.72 7.10 -8.82
CA PHE A 32 0.91 6.13 -7.74
C PHE A 32 2.19 6.39 -6.92
N CYS A 33 3.16 7.14 -7.46
CA CYS A 33 4.44 7.46 -6.81
C CYS A 33 4.75 8.96 -6.93
N LEU A 34 4.09 9.77 -6.11
CA LEU A 34 4.16 11.23 -6.21
C LEU A 34 5.50 11.83 -5.70
N THR A 35 6.43 11.00 -5.22
CA THR A 35 7.77 11.43 -4.80
C THR A 35 8.79 11.51 -5.93
N VAL A 36 8.49 10.89 -7.08
CA VAL A 36 9.37 10.85 -8.24
C VAL A 36 8.60 11.40 -9.43
N VAL A 37 8.79 12.69 -9.65
CA VAL A 37 8.06 13.50 -10.63
C VAL A 37 8.98 13.87 -11.78
N PHE A 38 8.48 13.75 -13.00
CA PHE A 38 9.14 14.20 -14.22
C PHE A 38 8.21 15.09 -15.04
N LEU A 39 8.79 15.89 -15.92
CA LEU A 39 8.02 16.56 -16.96
C LEU A 39 7.60 15.51 -17.99
N ALA A 40 6.42 15.66 -18.58
CA ALA A 40 5.96 14.78 -19.64
C ALA A 40 6.91 14.74 -20.86
N SER A 41 7.75 15.77 -21.04
CA SER A 41 8.74 15.85 -22.11
C SER A 41 10.09 15.18 -21.76
N THR A 42 10.26 14.64 -20.55
CA THR A 42 11.53 14.02 -20.13
C THR A 42 11.80 12.77 -20.96
N THR A 43 12.93 12.74 -21.67
CA THR A 43 13.32 11.60 -22.50
C THR A 43 14.14 10.57 -21.70
N ALA A 44 14.18 9.32 -22.18
CA ALA A 44 15.07 8.30 -21.63
C ALA A 44 16.53 8.73 -21.69
N SER A 45 16.97 9.34 -22.80
CA SER A 45 18.35 9.81 -22.96
C SER A 45 18.74 10.88 -21.92
N GLU A 46 17.85 11.83 -21.65
CA GLU A 46 18.06 12.86 -20.64
C GLU A 46 18.12 12.27 -19.23
N LEU A 47 17.16 11.40 -18.89
CA LEU A 47 17.10 10.78 -17.57
C LEU A 47 18.30 9.86 -17.35
N ARG A 48 18.66 9.04 -18.34
CA ARG A 48 19.83 8.16 -18.35
C ARG A 48 21.14 8.90 -18.10
N ARG A 49 21.32 10.08 -18.70
CA ARG A 49 22.53 10.89 -18.52
C ARG A 49 22.56 11.61 -17.17
N SER A 50 21.42 12.13 -16.72
CA SER A 50 21.35 13.01 -15.55
C SER A 50 21.17 12.26 -14.23
N LYS A 51 20.45 11.14 -14.24
CA LYS A 51 20.07 10.33 -13.07
C LYS A 51 20.01 8.85 -13.47
N PRO A 52 21.17 8.19 -13.68
CA PRO A 52 21.24 6.84 -14.24
C PRO A 52 20.60 5.77 -13.34
N VAL A 53 20.64 5.92 -12.01
CA VAL A 53 20.01 4.96 -11.10
C VAL A 53 18.50 5.11 -11.18
N LEU A 54 18.01 6.36 -11.18
CA LEU A 54 16.59 6.63 -11.29
C LEU A 54 16.03 6.23 -12.66
N PHE A 55 16.82 6.42 -13.72
CA PHE A 55 16.49 5.94 -15.06
C PHE A 55 16.17 4.44 -15.05
N LEU A 56 17.09 3.61 -14.55
CA LEU A 56 16.88 2.16 -14.48
C LEU A 56 15.66 1.80 -13.62
N SER A 57 15.47 2.51 -12.51
CA SER A 57 14.33 2.33 -11.59
C SER A 57 12.99 2.61 -12.27
N VAL A 58 12.94 3.66 -13.07
CA VAL A 58 11.73 4.10 -13.79
C VAL A 58 11.35 3.09 -14.88
N ILE A 59 12.30 2.66 -15.70
CA ILE A 59 12.02 1.66 -16.74
C ILE A 59 11.69 0.29 -16.14
N ALA A 60 12.32 -0.08 -15.03
CA ALA A 60 11.99 -1.31 -14.29
C ALA A 60 10.58 -1.26 -13.69
N ALA A 61 10.15 -0.11 -13.16
CA ALA A 61 8.79 0.09 -12.67
C ALA A 61 7.75 0.04 -13.80
N ALA A 62 8.00 0.75 -14.91
CA ALA A 62 7.07 0.80 -16.04
C ALA A 62 6.94 -0.54 -16.77
N SER A 63 8.03 -1.31 -16.87
CA SER A 63 7.98 -2.60 -17.57
C SER A 63 7.02 -3.61 -16.93
N ILE A 64 6.72 -3.49 -15.63
CA ILE A 64 5.76 -4.36 -14.90
C ILE A 64 4.37 -4.36 -15.55
N VAL A 65 3.98 -3.24 -16.16
CA VAL A 65 2.65 -3.07 -16.79
C VAL A 65 2.68 -3.25 -18.30
N VAL A 66 3.83 -3.65 -18.86
CA VAL A 66 4.04 -3.76 -20.32
C VAL A 66 4.34 -5.21 -20.71
N ASP A 67 5.43 -5.76 -20.18
CA ASP A 67 5.93 -7.08 -20.56
C ASP A 67 6.61 -7.76 -19.36
N ALA A 68 6.12 -8.96 -19.00
CA ALA A 68 6.60 -9.69 -17.84
C ALA A 68 8.07 -10.14 -17.97
N GLY A 69 8.53 -10.43 -19.19
CA GLY A 69 9.91 -10.83 -19.47
C GLY A 69 10.88 -9.65 -19.32
N VAL A 70 10.56 -8.52 -19.94
CA VAL A 70 11.31 -7.27 -19.79
C VAL A 70 11.31 -6.83 -18.32
N ALA A 71 10.17 -6.92 -17.63
CA ALA A 71 10.08 -6.61 -16.20
C ALA A 71 11.00 -7.48 -15.35
N ALA A 72 11.05 -8.80 -15.60
CA ALA A 72 11.93 -9.71 -14.88
C ALA A 72 13.40 -9.33 -15.05
N VAL A 73 13.82 -9.03 -16.28
CA VAL A 73 15.21 -8.66 -16.60
C VAL A 73 15.57 -7.32 -15.98
N LEU A 74 14.78 -6.26 -16.21
CA LEU A 74 15.07 -4.92 -15.71
C LEU A 74 15.03 -4.84 -14.18
N ASN A 75 14.13 -5.56 -13.51
CA ASN A 75 14.11 -5.58 -12.04
C ASN A 75 15.32 -6.33 -11.46
N ARG A 76 15.82 -7.37 -12.13
CA ARG A 76 17.06 -8.04 -11.73
C ARG A 76 18.27 -7.10 -11.86
N GLU A 77 18.37 -6.38 -12.97
CA GLU A 77 19.42 -5.39 -13.22
C GLU A 77 19.35 -4.24 -12.20
N MET A 78 18.15 -3.75 -11.89
CA MET A 78 17.93 -2.73 -10.85
C MET A 78 18.42 -3.21 -9.47
N ILE A 79 18.10 -4.44 -9.06
CA ILE A 79 18.58 -5.00 -7.78
C ILE A 79 20.11 -5.10 -7.78
N GLN A 80 20.73 -5.55 -8.87
CA GLN A 80 22.19 -5.62 -8.97
C GLN A 80 22.85 -4.25 -8.86
N LEU A 81 22.30 -3.24 -9.55
CA LEU A 81 22.77 -1.87 -9.43
C LEU A 81 22.65 -1.37 -7.99
N TYR A 82 21.53 -1.62 -7.32
CA TYR A 82 21.34 -1.19 -5.94
C TYR A 82 22.31 -1.90 -5.00
N VAL A 83 22.63 -3.17 -5.24
CA VAL A 83 23.61 -3.90 -4.44
C VAL A 83 24.98 -3.25 -4.52
N ASP A 84 25.43 -2.91 -5.74
CA ASP A 84 26.70 -2.25 -5.96
C ASP A 84 26.72 -0.84 -5.32
N GLN A 85 25.72 -0.02 -5.62
CA GLN A 85 25.63 1.36 -5.12
C GLN A 85 25.52 1.42 -3.59
N PHE A 86 24.65 0.60 -3.00
CA PHE A 86 24.34 0.67 -1.57
C PHE A 86 25.28 -0.16 -0.69
N PHE A 87 25.56 -1.42 -1.04
CA PHE A 87 26.34 -2.30 -0.16
C PHE A 87 27.84 -2.29 -0.47
N VAL A 88 28.23 -2.08 -1.72
CA VAL A 88 29.64 -2.08 -2.11
C VAL A 88 30.23 -0.68 -2.01
N GLN A 89 29.58 0.30 -2.64
CA GLN A 89 30.07 1.68 -2.69
C GLN A 89 29.60 2.54 -1.50
N ALA A 90 28.58 2.07 -0.75
CA ALA A 90 27.99 2.78 0.38
C ALA A 90 27.50 4.20 0.06
N GLU A 91 27.12 4.43 -1.20
CA GLU A 91 26.63 5.71 -1.69
C GLU A 91 25.29 6.08 -1.04
N LYS A 92 25.12 7.39 -0.82
CA LYS A 92 23.91 7.96 -0.21
C LYS A 92 23.55 9.22 -0.94
N SER A 93 22.42 9.19 -1.64
CA SER A 93 21.97 10.32 -2.43
C SER A 93 20.44 10.38 -2.41
N LEU A 94 19.89 11.55 -2.70
CA LEU A 94 18.46 11.69 -2.92
C LEU A 94 17.98 10.78 -4.07
N GLU A 95 18.79 10.61 -5.11
CA GLU A 95 18.45 9.75 -6.25
C GLU A 95 18.24 8.31 -5.80
N LEU A 96 19.12 7.77 -4.96
CA LEU A 96 18.99 6.42 -4.39
C LEU A 96 17.76 6.30 -3.48
N VAL A 97 17.46 7.33 -2.67
CA VAL A 97 16.21 7.37 -1.89
C VAL A 97 15.00 7.28 -2.82
N GLN A 98 14.94 8.11 -3.86
CA GLN A 98 13.85 8.10 -4.85
C GLN A 98 13.72 6.76 -5.58
N ALA A 99 14.84 6.15 -5.94
CA ALA A 99 14.92 4.84 -6.57
C ALA A 99 14.38 3.71 -5.67
N LEU A 100 14.69 3.75 -4.36
CA LEU A 100 14.16 2.79 -3.38
C LEU A 100 12.67 2.99 -3.09
N LEU A 101 12.18 4.25 -3.10
CA LEU A 101 10.75 4.53 -2.99
C LEU A 101 10.00 3.96 -4.22
N LEU A 102 10.55 4.13 -5.43
CA LEU A 102 10.00 3.52 -6.64
C LEU A 102 9.94 2.01 -6.56
N MET A 103 11.03 1.36 -6.14
CA MET A 103 11.07 -0.09 -5.92
C MET A 103 10.04 -0.54 -4.89
N THR A 104 9.74 0.29 -3.90
CA THR A 104 8.74 -0.01 -2.87
C THR A 104 7.31 0.12 -3.40
N VAL A 105 7.03 1.12 -4.23
CA VAL A 105 5.71 1.31 -4.86
C VAL A 105 5.47 0.28 -5.95
N PHE A 106 6.37 0.19 -6.92
CA PHE A 106 6.31 -0.73 -8.06
C PHE A 106 7.10 -2.00 -7.78
N TYR A 107 6.83 -2.58 -6.61
CA TYR A 107 7.56 -3.76 -6.17
C TYR A 107 7.32 -4.94 -7.09
N TYR A 108 8.41 -5.45 -7.67
CA TYR A 108 8.38 -6.67 -8.47
C TYR A 108 8.24 -7.90 -7.56
N PRO A 109 7.16 -8.68 -7.70
CA PRO A 109 6.88 -9.80 -6.82
C PRO A 109 7.96 -10.90 -6.89
N PRO A 110 8.48 -11.41 -5.75
CA PRO A 110 9.35 -12.57 -5.75
C PRO A 110 8.56 -13.86 -6.01
N ASP A 111 9.28 -14.90 -6.47
CA ASP A 111 8.72 -16.24 -6.72
C ASP A 111 8.07 -16.87 -5.49
N SER A 112 8.56 -16.54 -4.29
CA SER A 112 8.04 -17.04 -3.02
C SER A 112 7.63 -15.89 -2.10
N PRO A 113 6.45 -15.97 -1.44
CA PRO A 113 6.06 -15.00 -0.41
C PRO A 113 7.06 -14.87 0.74
N SER A 114 7.83 -15.92 1.04
CA SER A 114 8.87 -15.92 2.08
C SER A 114 10.04 -14.98 1.78
N LYS A 115 10.25 -14.61 0.51
CA LYS A 115 11.30 -13.71 0.04
C LYS A 115 10.84 -12.25 -0.06
N LEU A 116 9.69 -11.89 0.51
CA LEU A 116 9.20 -10.51 0.49
C LEU A 116 10.13 -9.59 1.31
N GLN A 117 10.53 -8.47 0.69
CA GLN A 117 11.52 -7.55 1.26
C GLN A 117 11.05 -6.09 1.35
N HIS A 118 9.74 -5.82 1.18
CA HIS A 118 9.20 -4.45 1.22
C HIS A 118 9.61 -3.69 2.49
N TYR A 119 9.58 -4.34 3.66
CA TYR A 119 9.96 -3.72 4.92
C TYR A 119 11.45 -3.35 4.93
N GLN A 120 12.32 -4.23 4.41
CA GLN A 120 13.75 -3.97 4.34
C GLN A 120 14.05 -2.81 3.39
N TYR A 121 13.47 -2.80 2.18
CA TYR A 121 13.73 -1.76 1.19
C TYR A 121 13.30 -0.37 1.66
N ILE A 122 12.12 -0.26 2.28
CA ILE A 122 11.68 1.05 2.79
C ILE A 122 12.53 1.54 3.97
N HIS A 123 13.05 0.63 4.80
CA HIS A 123 13.94 1.02 5.90
C HIS A 123 15.30 1.47 5.39
N ILE A 124 15.83 0.86 4.33
CA ILE A 124 17.05 1.35 3.67
C ILE A 124 16.83 2.78 3.14
N ALA A 125 15.69 3.05 2.51
CA ALA A 125 15.34 4.39 2.05
C ALA A 125 15.23 5.38 3.22
N ALA A 126 14.58 4.97 4.32
CA ALA A 126 14.40 5.78 5.52
C ALA A 126 15.72 6.12 6.22
N THR A 127 16.61 5.13 6.40
CA THR A 127 17.93 5.37 7.01
C THR A 127 18.79 6.27 6.13
N MET A 128 18.79 6.03 4.81
CA MET A 128 19.52 6.87 3.87
C MET A 128 18.98 8.31 3.88
N ALA A 129 17.67 8.49 3.91
CA ALA A 129 17.02 9.80 4.02
C ALA A 129 17.41 10.54 5.31
N LEU A 130 17.52 9.84 6.44
CA LEU A 130 18.02 10.39 7.70
C LEU A 130 19.48 10.84 7.59
N GLU A 131 20.35 10.01 7.01
CA GLU A 131 21.79 10.28 6.90
C GLU A 131 22.12 11.46 5.98
N ILE A 132 21.39 11.61 4.86
CA ILE A 132 21.57 12.76 3.97
C ILE A 132 20.87 14.02 4.52
N GLY A 133 20.01 13.87 5.54
CA GLY A 133 19.36 14.97 6.24
C GLY A 133 17.98 15.37 5.70
N LEU A 134 17.33 14.54 4.88
CA LEU A 134 15.95 14.81 4.40
C LEU A 134 14.94 14.88 5.55
N ALA A 135 15.16 14.10 6.61
CA ALA A 135 14.26 14.01 7.76
C ALA A 135 14.74 14.81 9.00
N SER A 136 15.68 15.76 8.83
CA SER A 136 16.21 16.58 9.92
C SER A 136 16.36 18.06 9.55
N LYS A 137 15.91 18.95 10.44
CA LYS A 137 16.03 20.41 10.32
C LYS A 137 17.49 20.92 10.22
N ARG A 138 18.47 20.10 10.65
CA ARG A 138 19.90 20.50 10.69
C ARG A 138 20.54 20.64 9.30
N ARG A 139 19.93 20.08 8.25
CA ARG A 139 20.31 20.29 6.86
C ARG A 139 19.06 20.78 6.15
N VAL A 140 19.07 22.00 5.62
CA VAL A 140 17.97 22.56 4.83
C VAL A 140 17.77 21.67 3.60
N SER A 141 16.93 20.65 3.73
CA SER A 141 16.57 19.79 2.61
C SER A 141 15.52 20.55 1.82
N GLU A 142 15.89 21.04 0.64
CA GLU A 142 15.03 21.80 -0.29
C GLU A 142 13.90 20.95 -0.93
N LYS A 143 13.63 19.73 -0.43
CA LYS A 143 12.67 18.81 -1.07
C LYS A 143 11.68 18.17 -0.10
N PRO A 144 10.69 18.94 0.39
CA PRO A 144 9.63 18.47 1.28
C PRO A 144 8.87 17.24 0.76
N GLY A 145 8.72 17.10 -0.57
CA GLY A 145 8.03 15.97 -1.19
C GLY A 145 8.72 14.63 -0.95
N ALA A 146 10.06 14.58 -1.01
CA ALA A 146 10.82 13.35 -0.76
C ALA A 146 10.74 12.90 0.70
N THR A 147 10.81 13.86 1.64
CA THR A 147 10.61 13.61 3.07
C THR A 147 9.21 13.08 3.36
N GLY A 148 8.19 13.72 2.77
CA GLY A 148 6.79 13.32 2.94
C GLY A 148 6.51 11.91 2.45
N GLY A 149 7.00 11.53 1.27
CA GLY A 149 6.78 10.17 0.79
C GLY A 149 7.65 9.10 1.45
N CYS A 150 8.86 9.43 1.92
CA CYS A 150 9.61 8.52 2.80
C CYS A 150 8.83 8.23 4.08
N TYR A 151 8.34 9.27 4.76
CA TYR A 151 7.50 9.09 5.94
C TYR A 151 6.25 8.27 5.63
N HIS A 152 5.51 8.65 4.60
CA HIS A 152 4.27 7.99 4.21
C HIS A 152 4.50 6.49 3.97
N LEU A 153 5.41 6.13 3.06
CA LEU A 153 5.66 4.72 2.72
C LEU A 153 6.25 3.94 3.91
N THR A 154 7.12 4.53 4.72
CA THR A 154 7.67 3.86 5.91
C THR A 154 6.55 3.55 6.91
N SER A 155 5.66 4.51 7.15
CA SER A 155 4.55 4.34 8.07
C SER A 155 3.51 3.34 7.54
N THR A 156 3.07 3.47 6.28
CA THR A 156 2.13 2.54 5.64
C THR A 156 2.66 1.10 5.67
N ILE A 157 3.96 0.89 5.43
CA ILE A 157 4.56 -0.46 5.45
C ILE A 157 4.73 -0.98 6.87
N ALA A 158 5.11 -0.13 7.83
CA ALA A 158 5.18 -0.49 9.24
C ALA A 158 3.83 -1.02 9.75
N ILE A 159 2.73 -0.34 9.39
CA ILE A 159 1.37 -0.76 9.72
C ILE A 159 1.04 -2.10 9.08
N LYS A 160 1.22 -2.22 7.76
CA LYS A 160 0.91 -3.46 7.01
C LYS A 160 1.70 -4.67 7.49
N THR A 161 2.89 -4.45 8.05
CA THR A 161 3.76 -5.53 8.53
C THR A 161 3.70 -5.70 10.05
N HIS A 162 2.95 -4.87 10.76
CA HIS A 162 2.91 -4.80 12.23
C HIS A 162 4.29 -4.68 12.86
N ARG A 163 5.15 -3.89 12.24
CA ARG A 163 6.52 -3.64 12.71
C ARG A 163 6.68 -2.18 13.11
N PRO A 164 7.69 -1.83 13.92
CA PRO A 164 7.94 -0.44 14.30
C PRO A 164 8.11 0.46 13.07
N ASN A 165 7.50 1.64 13.11
CA ASN A 165 7.78 2.72 12.16
C ASN A 165 9.05 3.46 12.61
N MET A 166 10.07 3.47 11.76
CA MET A 166 11.35 4.15 12.00
C MET A 166 11.25 5.67 11.87
N LEU A 167 10.37 6.19 10.99
CA LEU A 167 10.20 7.62 10.77
C LEU A 167 8.99 8.12 11.55
N VAL A 168 9.24 8.61 12.77
CA VAL A 168 8.21 9.23 13.61
C VAL A 168 7.97 10.67 13.16
N PHE A 169 6.70 11.06 13.06
CA PHE A 169 6.30 12.41 12.74
C PHE A 169 6.90 13.41 13.75
N ASN A 170 7.54 14.47 13.26
CA ASN A 170 8.25 15.45 14.06
C ASN A 170 7.99 16.89 13.57
N ASP A 171 8.53 17.89 14.26
CA ASP A 171 8.29 19.30 13.91
C ASP A 171 8.81 19.68 12.52
N TRP A 172 9.91 19.07 12.08
CA TRP A 172 10.42 19.26 10.72
C TRP A 172 9.45 18.72 9.66
N MET A 173 8.87 17.54 9.89
CA MET A 173 7.85 16.96 9.03
C MET A 173 6.57 17.82 9.00
N ARG A 174 6.23 18.49 10.11
CA ARG A 174 5.15 19.47 10.17
C ARG A 174 5.44 20.69 9.29
N GLU A 175 6.65 21.25 9.36
CA GLU A 175 7.08 22.35 8.47
C GLU A 175 7.05 21.92 7.00
N CYS A 176 7.50 20.70 6.68
CA CYS A 176 7.42 20.14 5.33
C CYS A 176 5.97 20.03 4.82
N LEU A 177 5.06 19.55 5.68
CA LEU A 177 3.65 19.43 5.35
C LEU A 177 3.05 20.81 5.05
N GLU A 178 3.33 21.80 5.91
CA GLU A 178 2.83 23.18 5.74
C GLU A 178 3.28 23.79 4.40
N TYR A 179 4.54 23.57 4.04
CA TYR A 179 5.08 24.01 2.76
C TYR A 179 4.36 23.34 1.57
N LEU A 180 4.16 22.02 1.62
CA LEU A 180 3.53 21.26 0.54
C LEU A 180 2.06 21.64 0.34
N VAL A 181 1.31 21.92 1.41
CA VAL A 181 -0.09 22.36 1.35
C VAL A 181 -0.23 23.68 0.57
N HIS A 182 0.73 24.59 0.72
CA HIS A 182 0.74 25.91 0.07
C HIS A 182 1.53 25.95 -1.24
N SER A 183 2.05 24.81 -1.71
CA SER A 183 2.83 24.75 -2.94
C SER A 183 1.96 25.12 -4.17
N PRO A 184 2.50 25.89 -5.14
CA PRO A 184 1.81 26.15 -6.40
C PRO A 184 1.61 24.86 -7.23
N THR A 185 2.45 23.85 -7.01
CA THR A 185 2.43 22.59 -7.74
C THR A 185 1.29 21.70 -7.25
N LEU A 186 0.50 21.15 -8.19
CA LEU A 186 -0.59 20.21 -7.86
C LEU A 186 -0.07 18.95 -7.16
N ILE A 187 1.04 18.40 -7.63
CA ILE A 187 1.62 17.16 -7.11
C ILE A 187 2.08 17.32 -5.66
N ASP A 188 2.72 18.43 -5.31
CA ASP A 188 3.13 18.71 -3.93
C ASP A 188 1.92 18.73 -2.98
N ARG A 189 0.81 19.36 -3.41
CA ARG A 189 -0.44 19.36 -2.65
C ARG A 189 -1.07 17.97 -2.53
N GLN A 190 -0.91 17.11 -3.55
CA GLN A 190 -1.34 15.71 -3.46
C GLN A 190 -0.47 14.88 -2.49
N VAL A 191 0.85 15.10 -2.48
CA VAL A 191 1.76 14.50 -1.49
C VAL A 191 1.38 14.96 -0.08
N ALA A 192 1.07 16.25 0.10
CA ALA A 192 0.59 16.79 1.37
C ALA A 192 -0.66 16.05 1.86
N ALA A 193 -1.60 15.79 0.96
CA ALA A 193 -2.84 15.08 1.28
C ALA A 193 -2.59 13.63 1.74
N TRP A 194 -1.67 12.90 1.08
CA TRP A 194 -1.25 11.55 1.51
C TRP A 194 -0.56 11.56 2.87
N PHE A 195 0.31 12.57 3.07
CA PHE A 195 1.06 12.75 4.30
C PHE A 195 0.11 13.03 5.48
N GLU A 196 -0.85 13.94 5.30
CA GLU A 196 -1.82 14.29 6.32
C GLU A 196 -2.69 13.10 6.74
N LEU A 197 -3.15 12.29 5.77
CA LEU A 197 -3.91 11.06 6.06
C LEU A 197 -3.11 10.08 6.93
N GLN A 198 -1.86 9.81 6.55
CA GLN A 198 -1.01 8.87 7.26
C GLN A 198 -0.70 9.37 8.69
N ARG A 199 -0.52 10.68 8.85
CA ARG A 199 -0.34 11.32 10.17
C ARG A 199 -1.55 11.12 11.08
N ILE A 200 -2.78 11.32 10.56
CA ILE A 200 -4.02 11.11 11.33
C ILE A 200 -4.07 9.67 11.86
N PHE A 201 -3.74 8.69 11.02
CA PHE A 201 -3.68 7.29 11.44
C PHE A 201 -2.62 7.05 12.52
N ASP A 202 -1.40 7.55 12.35
CA ASP A 202 -0.30 7.35 13.29
C ASP A 202 -0.57 7.98 14.66
N GLU A 203 -1.14 9.18 14.70
CA GLU A 203 -1.53 9.85 15.95
C GLU A 203 -2.64 9.08 16.67
N THR A 204 -3.62 8.57 15.91
CA THR A 204 -4.74 7.78 16.46
C THR A 204 -4.26 6.44 17.04
N THR A 205 -3.44 5.70 16.29
CA THR A 205 -2.88 4.42 16.77
C THR A 205 -1.94 4.59 17.95
N THR A 206 -1.19 5.68 18.02
CA THR A 206 -0.41 6.05 19.20
C THR A 206 -1.31 6.31 20.40
N SER A 207 -2.44 7.00 20.21
CA SER A 207 -3.41 7.32 21.28
C SER A 207 -4.13 6.07 21.81
N LEU A 208 -4.28 5.03 20.98
CA LEU A 208 -4.82 3.73 21.37
C LEU A 208 -3.80 2.82 22.07
N GLY A 209 -2.52 3.22 22.14
CA GLY A 209 -1.46 2.43 22.77
C GLY A 209 -0.91 1.27 21.91
N PHE A 210 -1.38 1.11 20.67
CA PHE A 210 -1.00 0.00 19.78
C PHE A 210 0.47 0.01 19.32
N ARG A 211 1.20 1.11 19.51
CA ARG A 211 2.65 1.17 19.23
C ARG A 211 3.52 0.51 20.31
N ASN A 212 2.98 0.29 21.51
CA ASN A 212 3.70 -0.31 22.63
C ASN A 212 3.37 -1.81 22.68
N SER A 213 4.13 -2.62 21.94
CA SER A 213 4.00 -4.10 21.88
C SER A 213 4.17 -4.82 23.25
N SER A 214 4.39 -4.07 24.34
CA SER A 214 4.56 -4.57 25.71
C SER A 214 3.36 -4.26 26.62
N ALA A 215 2.30 -3.58 26.13
CA ALA A 215 1.13 -3.28 26.96
C ALA A 215 0.33 -4.57 27.24
N ALA A 216 0.37 -5.03 28.49
CA ALA A 216 -0.22 -6.29 28.94
C ALA A 216 -1.76 -6.29 29.05
N ALA A 217 -2.43 -5.17 28.76
CA ALA A 217 -3.88 -5.07 28.82
C ALA A 217 -4.44 -4.35 27.57
N PRO A 218 -5.47 -4.92 26.91
CA PRO A 218 -6.17 -4.23 25.84
C PRO A 218 -6.83 -2.94 26.37
N PRO A 219 -6.90 -1.87 25.55
CA PRO A 219 -7.51 -0.62 25.96
C PRO A 219 -8.99 -0.80 26.36
N VAL A 220 -9.44 -0.01 27.34
CA VAL A 220 -10.83 0.00 27.81
C VAL A 220 -11.77 0.42 26.67
N GLU A 221 -12.93 -0.23 26.52
CA GLU A 221 -13.84 0.01 25.39
C GLU A 221 -14.35 1.47 25.29
N SER A 222 -14.47 2.18 26.41
CA SER A 222 -14.81 3.61 26.42
C SER A 222 -13.71 4.47 25.79
N HIS A 223 -12.45 4.20 26.11
CA HIS A 223 -11.30 4.90 25.50
C HIS A 223 -11.23 4.65 23.99
N ILE A 224 -11.49 3.42 23.57
CA ILE A 224 -11.57 3.06 22.15
C ILE A 224 -12.66 3.89 21.45
N ARG A 225 -13.85 4.00 22.04
CA ARG A 225 -14.97 4.77 21.49
C ARG A 225 -14.59 6.25 21.32
N ASP A 226 -14.01 6.86 22.35
CA ASP A 226 -13.67 8.29 22.33
C ASP A 226 -12.60 8.60 21.28
N VAL A 227 -11.57 7.76 21.18
CA VAL A 227 -10.52 7.90 20.16
C VAL A 227 -11.08 7.70 18.75
N LEU A 228 -11.99 6.74 18.55
CA LEU A 228 -12.63 6.52 17.25
C LEU A 228 -13.53 7.69 16.83
N ILE A 229 -14.27 8.31 17.75
CA ILE A 229 -15.07 9.51 17.44
C ILE A 229 -14.15 10.63 16.95
N LYS A 230 -13.01 10.84 17.61
CA LYS A 230 -12.02 11.83 17.18
C LYS A 230 -11.46 11.50 15.80
N PHE A 231 -11.12 10.24 15.55
CA PHE A 231 -10.64 9.77 14.26
C PHE A 231 -11.66 9.99 13.14
N ASP A 232 -12.92 9.59 13.35
CA ASP A 232 -14.01 9.74 12.38
C ASP A 232 -14.20 11.23 12.01
N ASN A 233 -14.20 12.11 13.02
CA ASN A 233 -14.29 13.56 12.82
C ASN A 233 -13.10 14.12 12.01
N GLN A 234 -11.88 13.66 12.30
CA GLN A 234 -10.68 14.07 11.56
C GLN A 234 -10.72 13.58 10.10
N MET A 235 -11.15 12.34 9.86
CA MET A 235 -11.25 11.77 8.52
C MET A 235 -12.36 12.45 7.70
N GLN A 236 -13.49 12.78 8.31
CA GLN A 236 -14.54 13.57 7.66
C GLN A 236 -14.07 14.99 7.35
N SER A 237 -13.43 15.67 8.31
CA SER A 237 -12.85 17.01 8.09
C SER A 237 -11.80 17.03 7.00
N TRP A 238 -10.95 16.01 6.94
CA TRP A 238 -10.00 15.85 5.84
C TRP A 238 -10.74 15.71 4.51
N ARG A 239 -11.76 14.84 4.44
CA ARG A 239 -12.51 14.59 3.20
C ARG A 239 -13.26 15.83 2.69
N THR A 240 -13.76 16.69 3.57
CA THR A 240 -14.48 17.92 3.19
C THR A 240 -13.53 19.05 2.76
N ARG A 241 -12.32 19.12 3.32
CA ARG A 241 -11.32 20.13 2.94
C ARG A 241 -10.66 19.87 1.59
N ILE A 242 -10.50 18.61 1.18
CA ILE A 242 -9.77 18.27 -0.04
C ILE A 242 -10.62 18.53 -1.30
N PRO A 243 -10.18 19.43 -2.20
CA PRO A 243 -10.83 19.67 -3.49
C PRO A 243 -10.89 18.41 -4.36
N ILE A 244 -11.95 18.27 -5.17
CA ILE A 244 -12.16 17.12 -6.06
C ILE A 244 -10.98 16.92 -7.01
N GLY A 245 -10.39 18.00 -7.54
CA GLY A 245 -9.23 17.93 -8.44
C GLY A 245 -7.94 17.39 -7.79
N LEU A 246 -7.84 17.41 -6.46
CA LEU A 246 -6.73 16.80 -5.73
C LEU A 246 -6.95 15.31 -5.45
N LEU A 247 -8.20 14.84 -5.48
CA LEU A 247 -8.60 13.48 -5.12
C LEU A 247 -8.39 12.50 -6.29
N CYS A 248 -7.14 12.19 -6.61
CA CYS A 248 -6.83 11.14 -7.58
C CYS A 248 -7.29 9.76 -7.07
N ALA A 249 -7.54 8.82 -7.99
CA ALA A 249 -8.02 7.48 -7.62
C ALA A 249 -7.14 6.76 -6.57
N PRO A 250 -5.80 6.81 -6.64
CA PRO A 250 -4.92 6.22 -5.62
C PRO A 250 -5.08 6.86 -4.23
N LEU A 251 -5.25 8.19 -4.16
CA LEU A 251 -5.47 8.89 -2.90
C LEU A 251 -6.80 8.50 -2.27
N PHE A 252 -7.85 8.35 -3.09
CA PHE A 252 -9.16 7.95 -2.57
C PHE A 252 -9.17 6.51 -2.06
N LEU A 253 -8.48 5.59 -2.75
CA LEU A 253 -8.25 4.24 -2.25
C LEU A 253 -7.46 4.24 -0.94
N GLU A 254 -6.50 5.13 -0.77
CA GLU A 254 -5.76 5.27 0.49
C GLU A 254 -6.64 5.78 1.63
N TYR A 255 -7.46 6.81 1.38
CA TYR A 255 -8.43 7.30 2.35
C TYR A 255 -9.35 6.18 2.87
N ARG A 256 -9.90 5.36 1.96
CA ARG A 256 -10.76 4.23 2.33
C ARG A 256 -9.98 3.13 3.06
N HIS A 257 -8.77 2.83 2.61
CA HIS A 257 -7.91 1.85 3.29
C HIS A 257 -7.54 2.26 4.71
N ILE A 258 -7.25 3.52 4.98
CA ILE A 258 -6.92 4.03 6.32
C ILE A 258 -8.09 3.85 7.29
N ASN A 259 -9.32 4.11 6.82
CA ASN A 259 -10.51 3.81 7.62
C ASN A 259 -10.63 2.30 7.89
N LEU A 260 -10.53 1.46 6.86
CA LEU A 260 -10.56 0.00 7.00
C LEU A 260 -9.53 -0.50 8.02
N ALA A 261 -8.28 -0.06 7.89
CA ALA A 261 -7.18 -0.47 8.76
C ALA A 261 -7.41 -0.04 10.22
N MET A 262 -8.06 1.11 10.46
CA MET A 262 -8.36 1.57 11.82
C MET A 262 -9.42 0.66 12.48
N TYR A 263 -10.48 0.31 11.76
CA TYR A 263 -11.53 -0.56 12.29
C TYR A 263 -11.06 -2.02 12.43
N GLU A 264 -10.24 -2.52 11.51
CA GLU A 264 -9.56 -3.82 11.65
C GLU A 264 -8.64 -3.86 12.88
N LEU A 265 -7.95 -2.75 13.17
CA LEU A 265 -7.07 -2.61 14.34
C LEU A 265 -7.85 -2.66 15.65
N VAL A 266 -8.89 -1.85 15.76
CA VAL A 266 -9.68 -1.75 16.99
C VAL A 266 -10.47 -3.03 17.28
N THR A 267 -10.89 -3.77 16.26
CA THR A 267 -11.56 -5.08 16.45
C THR A 267 -10.60 -6.18 16.94
N GLY A 268 -9.29 -5.91 16.99
CA GLY A 268 -8.26 -6.87 17.38
C GLY A 268 -7.93 -7.88 16.28
N LYS A 269 -8.54 -7.75 15.10
CA LYS A 269 -8.29 -8.61 13.92
C LYS A 269 -6.99 -8.24 13.20
N SER A 270 -6.46 -7.06 13.47
CA SER A 270 -5.17 -6.57 12.96
C SER A 270 -3.95 -7.17 13.66
N TYR A 271 -4.07 -7.92 14.76
CA TYR A 271 -2.90 -8.59 15.36
C TYR A 271 -2.54 -9.81 14.51
N ARG A 272 -1.83 -9.56 13.41
CA ARG A 272 -1.47 -10.61 12.46
C ARG A 272 -0.22 -11.33 12.93
N ASP A 273 -0.36 -12.66 13.02
CA ASP A 273 0.76 -13.59 13.09
C ASP A 273 1.75 -13.29 11.94
N PRO A 274 3.04 -12.98 12.20
CA PRO A 274 4.06 -12.83 11.16
C PRO A 274 4.13 -14.03 10.21
N ASP A 275 3.74 -15.22 10.68
CA ASP A 275 3.67 -16.45 9.89
C ASP A 275 2.36 -16.62 9.10
N ALA A 276 1.39 -15.70 9.22
CA ALA A 276 0.13 -15.75 8.47
C ALA A 276 0.36 -15.88 6.95
N ILE A 277 1.41 -15.25 6.41
CA ILE A 277 1.73 -15.35 4.99
C ILE A 277 2.11 -16.77 4.53
N ARG A 278 2.55 -17.62 5.48
CA ARG A 278 2.88 -19.03 5.27
C ARG A 278 1.67 -19.94 5.47
N GLN A 279 0.60 -19.43 6.07
CA GLN A 279 -0.62 -20.20 6.29
C GLN A 279 -1.45 -20.33 5.00
N PRO A 280 -2.25 -21.40 4.85
CA PRO A 280 -3.05 -21.63 3.64
C PRO A 280 -4.03 -20.49 3.33
N PHE A 281 -4.66 -19.94 4.37
CA PHE A 281 -5.74 -18.93 4.30
C PHE A 281 -5.40 -17.62 5.01
N TYR A 282 -4.11 -17.32 5.14
CA TYR A 282 -3.62 -16.08 5.74
C TYR A 282 -4.08 -15.91 7.20
N THR A 283 -4.92 -14.92 7.46
CA THR A 283 -5.43 -14.57 8.80
C THR A 283 -6.80 -15.18 9.08
N LEU A 284 -7.45 -15.77 8.07
CA LEU A 284 -8.80 -16.32 8.24
C LEU A 284 -8.76 -17.55 9.15
N PRO A 285 -9.82 -17.76 9.97
CA PRO A 285 -9.93 -18.95 10.78
C PRO A 285 -9.96 -20.20 9.89
N ARG A 286 -9.57 -21.36 10.45
CA ARG A 286 -9.69 -22.62 9.71
C ARG A 286 -11.15 -22.83 9.32
N PRO A 287 -11.45 -23.25 8.07
CA PRO A 287 -12.82 -23.47 7.63
C PRO A 287 -13.62 -24.43 8.52
N ASP A 288 -12.92 -25.39 9.14
CA ASP A 288 -13.50 -26.45 9.96
C ASP A 288 -13.59 -26.05 11.46
N ALA A 289 -13.11 -24.86 11.84
CA ALA A 289 -13.19 -24.39 13.22
C ALA A 289 -14.61 -23.95 13.55
N GLN A 290 -15.14 -24.42 14.69
CA GLN A 290 -16.41 -23.93 15.19
C GLN A 290 -16.28 -22.44 15.54
N PRO A 291 -17.24 -21.59 15.11
CA PRO A 291 -17.20 -20.18 15.41
C PRO A 291 -17.40 -20.00 16.91
N GLN A 292 -16.40 -19.43 17.58
CA GLN A 292 -16.54 -19.07 18.98
C GLN A 292 -17.22 -17.71 19.06
N SER A 293 -18.40 -17.68 19.69
CA SER A 293 -19.07 -16.43 20.04
C SER A 293 -18.14 -15.64 20.98
N THR A 294 -17.72 -14.46 20.53
CA THR A 294 -16.82 -13.58 21.29
C THR A 294 -17.46 -12.22 21.57
N LEU A 295 -18.53 -11.87 20.86
CA LEU A 295 -19.10 -10.54 20.92
C LEU A 295 -20.27 -10.46 21.91
N LYS A 296 -20.14 -9.59 22.91
CA LYS A 296 -21.23 -9.28 23.88
C LYS A 296 -21.44 -7.77 24.10
N SER A 297 -20.74 -6.90 23.35
CA SER A 297 -20.74 -5.44 23.57
C SER A 297 -21.32 -4.67 22.39
N THR A 298 -22.27 -3.77 22.67
CA THR A 298 -22.88 -2.84 21.70
C THR A 298 -21.84 -1.97 20.99
N ILE A 299 -20.74 -1.62 21.66
CA ILE A 299 -19.63 -0.86 21.08
C ILE A 299 -18.99 -1.64 19.94
N ARG A 300 -18.72 -2.93 20.15
CA ARG A 300 -18.07 -3.76 19.12
C ARG A 300 -18.97 -4.04 17.94
N MET A 301 -20.28 -4.11 18.16
CA MET A 301 -21.28 -4.19 17.08
C MET A 301 -21.24 -2.94 16.20
N GLU A 302 -21.30 -1.74 16.79
CA GLU A 302 -21.22 -0.47 16.06
C GLU A 302 -19.93 -0.38 15.22
N ILE A 303 -18.80 -0.74 15.82
CA ILE A 303 -17.49 -0.76 15.15
C ILE A 303 -17.48 -1.75 13.98
N THR A 304 -18.08 -2.93 14.13
CA THR A 304 -18.10 -3.93 13.07
C THR A 304 -19.01 -3.53 11.91
N ILE A 305 -20.15 -2.88 12.19
CA ILE A 305 -21.01 -2.32 11.14
C ILE A 305 -20.24 -1.27 10.35
N LYS A 306 -19.55 -0.35 11.04
CA LYS A 306 -18.68 0.64 10.38
C LYS A 306 -17.57 -0.03 9.58
N TRP A 307 -16.96 -1.09 10.12
CA TRP A 307 -15.93 -1.89 9.43
C TRP A 307 -16.46 -2.52 8.13
N MET A 308 -17.68 -3.05 8.14
CA MET A 308 -18.36 -3.58 6.95
C MET A 308 -18.61 -2.49 5.91
N ILE A 309 -19.16 -1.35 6.33
CA ILE A 309 -19.46 -0.23 5.42
C ILE A 309 -18.18 0.23 4.71
N VAL A 310 -17.09 0.47 5.44
CA VAL A 310 -15.83 0.92 4.81
C VAL A 310 -15.20 -0.16 3.94
N THR A 311 -15.44 -1.44 4.24
CA THR A 311 -15.00 -2.57 3.42
C THR A 311 -15.74 -2.55 2.07
N HIS A 312 -17.07 -2.42 2.09
CA HIS A 312 -17.89 -2.29 0.88
C HIS A 312 -17.47 -1.08 0.06
N GLU A 313 -17.33 0.09 0.68
CA GLU A 313 -16.92 1.32 -0.02
C GLU A 313 -15.55 1.20 -0.71
N LEU A 314 -14.59 0.52 -0.09
CA LEU A 314 -13.27 0.28 -0.70
C LEU A 314 -13.36 -0.69 -1.88
N LEU A 315 -14.11 -1.78 -1.72
CA LEU A 315 -14.30 -2.79 -2.78
C LEU A 315 -15.07 -2.21 -3.96
N ASP A 316 -16.17 -1.49 -3.72
CA ASP A 316 -16.95 -0.80 -4.76
C ASP A 316 -16.09 0.20 -5.52
N ARG A 317 -15.24 0.96 -4.81
CA ARG A 317 -14.34 1.91 -5.46
C ARG A 317 -13.33 1.19 -6.35
N PHE A 318 -12.79 0.06 -5.91
CA PHE A 318 -11.87 -0.72 -6.73
C PHE A 318 -12.57 -1.35 -7.94
N LEU A 319 -13.77 -1.91 -7.77
CA LEU A 319 -14.58 -2.50 -8.84
C LEU A 319 -15.02 -1.47 -9.90
N SER A 320 -15.15 -0.20 -9.52
CA SER A 320 -15.44 0.89 -10.46
C SER A 320 -14.23 1.35 -11.30
N CYS A 321 -13.04 0.76 -11.10
CA CYS A 321 -11.89 0.99 -11.98
C CYS A 321 -12.05 0.19 -13.28
N ASN A 322 -11.70 0.80 -14.41
CA ASN A 322 -11.61 0.08 -15.69
C ASN A 322 -10.39 -0.86 -15.71
N THR A 323 -10.43 -1.82 -16.64
CA THR A 323 -9.40 -2.87 -16.80
C THR A 323 -8.00 -2.30 -17.01
N ASP A 324 -7.86 -1.23 -17.80
CA ASP A 324 -6.56 -0.58 -18.03
C ASP A 324 -5.99 0.07 -16.77
N THR A 325 -6.84 0.73 -15.98
CA THR A 325 -6.42 1.27 -14.68
C THR A 325 -6.00 0.13 -13.76
N MET A 326 -6.77 -0.97 -13.70
CA MET A 326 -6.44 -2.13 -12.86
C MET A 326 -5.08 -2.74 -13.21
N ARG A 327 -4.71 -2.75 -14.49
CA ARG A 327 -3.39 -3.22 -14.96
C ARG A 327 -2.24 -2.31 -14.53
N GLN A 328 -2.51 -1.01 -14.40
CA GLN A 328 -1.53 -0.01 -13.95
C GLN A 328 -1.38 0.06 -12.42
N ILE A 329 -2.37 -0.45 -11.66
CA ILE A 329 -2.36 -0.39 -10.19
C ILE A 329 -1.18 -1.21 -9.64
N PRO A 330 -0.30 -0.60 -8.83
CA PRO A 330 0.84 -1.31 -8.25
C PRO A 330 0.44 -2.24 -7.10
N ASN A 331 1.34 -3.19 -6.80
CA ASN A 331 1.14 -4.23 -5.80
C ASN A 331 0.64 -3.72 -4.43
N PRO A 332 1.17 -2.61 -3.85
CA PRO A 332 0.72 -2.13 -2.55
C PRO A 332 -0.76 -1.75 -2.48
N ILE A 333 -1.37 -1.32 -3.59
CA ILE A 333 -2.81 -1.00 -3.65
C ILE A 333 -3.64 -2.27 -3.70
N TYR A 334 -3.23 -3.26 -4.51
CA TYR A 334 -3.87 -4.57 -4.48
C TYR A 334 -3.81 -5.21 -3.09
N THR A 335 -2.72 -5.01 -2.33
CA THR A 335 -2.68 -5.44 -0.92
C THR A 335 -3.79 -4.82 -0.07
N ARG A 336 -4.11 -3.54 -0.29
CA ARG A 336 -5.19 -2.85 0.44
C ARG A 336 -6.55 -3.50 0.14
N VAL A 337 -6.78 -3.81 -1.13
CA VAL A 337 -7.98 -4.48 -1.61
C VAL A 337 -8.06 -5.92 -1.09
N GLY A 338 -6.94 -6.64 -1.05
CA GLY A 338 -6.87 -7.97 -0.46
C GLY A 338 -7.19 -7.97 1.03
N THR A 339 -6.70 -6.98 1.78
CA THR A 339 -7.09 -6.77 3.17
C THR A 339 -8.59 -6.52 3.31
N ALA A 340 -9.22 -5.79 2.37
CA ALA A 340 -10.66 -5.60 2.36
C ALA A 340 -11.43 -6.90 2.14
N VAL A 341 -11.00 -7.74 1.19
CA VAL A 341 -11.60 -9.07 0.97
C VAL A 341 -11.45 -9.96 2.21
N LEU A 342 -10.28 -9.99 2.84
CA LEU A 342 -10.07 -10.75 4.08
C LEU A 342 -10.96 -10.23 5.22
N SER A 343 -11.04 -8.90 5.38
CA SER A 343 -11.93 -8.24 6.36
C SER A 343 -13.38 -8.64 6.14
N LEU A 344 -13.85 -8.64 4.88
CA LEU A 344 -15.20 -9.05 4.53
C LEU A 344 -15.50 -10.49 4.95
N LEU A 345 -14.55 -11.40 4.76
CA LEU A 345 -14.68 -12.81 5.14
C LEU A 345 -14.64 -13.01 6.67
N ASP A 346 -13.84 -12.23 7.39
CA ASP A 346 -13.83 -12.22 8.85
C ASP A 346 -15.14 -11.67 9.45
N ILE A 347 -15.70 -10.62 8.83
CA ILE A 347 -17.03 -10.09 9.19
C ILE A 347 -18.10 -11.14 8.91
N HIS A 348 -18.01 -11.84 7.78
CA HIS A 348 -18.93 -12.94 7.44
C HIS A 348 -18.88 -14.08 8.46
N VAL A 349 -17.69 -14.47 8.94
CA VAL A 349 -17.57 -15.46 10.03
C VAL A 349 -18.36 -14.99 11.24
N SER A 350 -18.11 -13.75 11.66
CA SER A 350 -18.69 -13.16 12.86
C SER A 350 -20.23 -13.04 12.73
N ALA A 351 -20.74 -12.67 11.55
CA ALA A 351 -22.17 -12.66 11.24
C ALA A 351 -22.81 -14.04 11.41
N VAL A 352 -22.18 -15.10 10.89
CA VAL A 352 -22.75 -16.45 11.01
C VAL A 352 -22.57 -17.06 12.41
N SER A 353 -21.57 -16.64 13.19
CA SER A 353 -21.46 -17.03 14.60
C SER A 353 -22.65 -16.60 15.45
N GLY A 354 -23.51 -15.71 14.93
CA GLY A 354 -24.59 -15.09 15.71
C GLY A 354 -24.10 -14.01 16.67
N ASP A 355 -22.84 -13.56 16.52
CA ASP A 355 -22.23 -12.52 17.37
C ASP A 355 -23.02 -11.19 17.37
N PHE A 356 -23.85 -10.97 16.34
CA PHE A 356 -24.60 -9.73 16.15
C PHE A 356 -26.13 -9.87 16.27
N GLY A 357 -26.65 -11.08 16.56
CA GLY A 357 -28.09 -11.32 16.60
C GLY A 357 -28.80 -10.89 15.30
N VAL A 358 -29.86 -10.07 15.42
CA VAL A 358 -30.70 -9.59 14.30
C VAL A 358 -30.06 -8.41 13.53
N PHE A 359 -28.98 -7.82 14.04
CA PHE A 359 -28.46 -6.54 13.52
C PHE A 359 -27.51 -6.67 12.33
N LEU A 360 -26.95 -7.86 12.10
CA LEU A 360 -26.08 -8.14 10.96
C LEU A 360 -26.30 -9.59 10.53
N GLU A 361 -27.11 -9.78 9.51
CA GLU A 361 -27.33 -11.11 8.95
C GLU A 361 -26.19 -11.45 7.98
N PRO A 362 -25.84 -12.74 7.81
CA PRO A 362 -24.79 -13.15 6.87
C PRO A 362 -25.01 -12.66 5.43
N GLN A 363 -26.26 -12.44 5.04
CA GLN A 363 -26.63 -11.91 3.72
C GLN A 363 -26.26 -10.42 3.54
N ASP A 364 -26.28 -9.63 4.62
CA ASP A 364 -25.94 -8.20 4.58
C ASP A 364 -24.46 -7.97 4.27
N VAL A 365 -23.62 -8.94 4.61
CA VAL A 365 -22.17 -8.89 4.34
C VAL A 365 -21.87 -8.99 2.85
N LYS A 366 -22.74 -9.62 2.05
CA LYS A 366 -22.59 -9.78 0.59
C LYS A 366 -21.27 -10.44 0.17
N ALA A 367 -20.71 -11.31 1.01
CA ALA A 367 -19.40 -11.94 0.78
C ALA A 367 -19.31 -12.69 -0.56
N ASN A 368 -20.35 -13.47 -0.92
CA ASN A 368 -20.38 -14.19 -2.20
C ASN A 368 -20.35 -13.24 -3.41
N MET A 369 -21.19 -12.19 -3.39
CA MET A 369 -21.28 -11.21 -4.48
C MET A 369 -19.93 -10.52 -4.72
N TYR A 370 -19.28 -10.04 -3.66
CA TYR A 370 -17.97 -9.38 -3.79
C TYR A 370 -16.89 -10.35 -4.27
N LEU A 371 -16.86 -11.60 -3.80
CA LEU A 371 -15.91 -12.59 -4.28
C LEU A 371 -16.08 -12.86 -5.80
N ASP A 372 -17.32 -12.98 -6.27
CA ASP A 372 -17.63 -13.25 -7.69
C ASP A 372 -17.26 -12.07 -8.59
N GLU A 373 -17.65 -10.84 -8.24
CA GLU A 373 -17.32 -9.65 -9.04
C GLU A 373 -15.81 -9.35 -9.03
N MET A 374 -15.15 -9.50 -7.88
CA MET A 374 -13.70 -9.36 -7.79
C MET A 374 -12.96 -10.40 -8.63
N ALA A 375 -13.42 -11.66 -8.61
CA ALA A 375 -12.85 -12.71 -9.43
C ALA A 375 -12.95 -12.39 -10.92
N LYS A 376 -14.13 -11.96 -11.38
CA LYS A 376 -14.38 -11.58 -12.77
C LYS A 376 -13.47 -10.42 -13.21
N MET A 377 -13.47 -9.31 -12.48
CA MET A 377 -12.72 -8.11 -12.85
C MET A 377 -11.21 -8.33 -12.82
N ILE A 378 -10.69 -9.03 -11.80
CA ILE A 378 -9.24 -9.29 -11.72
C ILE A 378 -8.82 -10.31 -12.79
N ALA A 379 -9.66 -11.30 -13.12
CA ALA A 379 -9.39 -12.21 -14.24
C ALA A 379 -9.22 -11.46 -15.57
N GLU A 380 -10.12 -10.51 -15.86
CA GLU A 380 -10.02 -9.67 -17.05
C GLU A 380 -8.75 -8.81 -17.04
N ALA A 381 -8.43 -8.19 -15.90
CA ALA A 381 -7.21 -7.41 -15.74
C ALA A 381 -5.93 -8.25 -15.89
N SER A 382 -5.97 -9.52 -15.49
CA SER A 382 -4.84 -10.46 -15.56
C SER A 382 -4.45 -10.85 -16.98
N ASP A 383 -5.42 -10.84 -17.91
CA ASP A 383 -5.25 -11.21 -19.32
C ASP A 383 -4.48 -12.54 -19.48
N GLY A 384 -4.96 -13.59 -18.80
CA GLY A 384 -4.39 -14.94 -18.89
C GLY A 384 -2.98 -15.08 -18.31
N GLY A 385 -2.53 -14.16 -17.45
CA GLY A 385 -1.19 -14.18 -16.87
C GLY A 385 -0.24 -13.11 -17.42
N LYS A 386 -0.65 -12.39 -18.47
CA LYS A 386 0.18 -11.33 -19.08
C LYS A 386 0.54 -10.23 -18.07
N TYR A 387 -0.43 -9.82 -17.25
CA TYR A 387 -0.21 -8.81 -16.21
C TYR A 387 0.06 -9.49 -14.87
N MET A 388 1.32 -9.49 -14.46
CA MET A 388 1.80 -10.25 -13.29
C MET A 388 1.10 -9.85 -11.97
N VAL A 389 0.91 -8.54 -11.74
CA VAL A 389 0.33 -8.05 -10.48
C VAL A 389 -1.15 -8.47 -10.34
N PRO A 390 -2.06 -8.16 -11.29
CA PRO A 390 -3.43 -8.67 -11.23
C PRO A 390 -3.49 -10.20 -11.16
N SER A 391 -2.66 -10.92 -11.93
CA SER A 391 -2.63 -12.40 -11.93
C SER A 391 -2.31 -12.99 -10.56
N ARG A 392 -1.34 -12.42 -9.86
CA ARG A 392 -0.99 -12.85 -8.50
C ARG A 392 -2.14 -12.61 -7.53
N TRP A 393 -2.81 -11.46 -7.64
CA TRP A 393 -3.92 -11.10 -6.76
C TRP A 393 -5.21 -11.84 -7.08
N TYR A 394 -5.41 -12.26 -8.33
CA TYR A 394 -6.47 -13.21 -8.71
C TYR A 394 -6.33 -14.50 -7.90
N HIS A 395 -5.13 -15.08 -7.86
CA HIS A 395 -4.89 -16.29 -7.08
C HIS A 395 -5.16 -16.10 -5.57
N VAL A 396 -4.80 -14.94 -5.01
CA VAL A 396 -5.04 -14.65 -3.58
C VAL A 396 -6.54 -14.46 -3.29
N MET A 397 -7.23 -13.63 -4.04
CA MET A 397 -8.62 -13.24 -3.74
C MET A 397 -9.63 -14.23 -4.32
N ALA A 398 -9.52 -14.53 -5.62
CA ALA A 398 -10.49 -15.32 -6.37
C ALA A 398 -10.31 -16.82 -6.20
N VAL A 399 -9.08 -17.32 -6.03
CA VAL A 399 -8.83 -18.76 -5.86
C VAL A 399 -8.82 -19.12 -4.38
N LYS A 400 -7.88 -18.57 -3.59
CA LYS A 400 -7.76 -18.90 -2.17
C LYS A 400 -8.94 -18.39 -1.33
N GLY A 401 -9.34 -17.13 -1.53
CA GLY A 401 -10.48 -16.55 -0.81
C GLY A 401 -11.79 -17.30 -1.07
N ARG A 402 -12.06 -17.65 -2.34
CA ARG A 402 -13.23 -18.45 -2.72
C ARG A 402 -13.16 -19.87 -2.16
N ASN A 403 -12.02 -20.55 -2.28
CA ASN A 403 -11.85 -21.89 -1.73
C ASN A 403 -12.12 -21.93 -0.22
N TRP A 404 -11.62 -20.93 0.51
CA TRP A 404 -11.92 -20.80 1.93
C TRP A 404 -13.41 -20.62 2.19
N TYR A 405 -14.07 -19.70 1.46
CA TYR A 405 -15.48 -19.38 1.64
C TYR A 405 -16.37 -20.61 1.40
N ASP A 406 -16.14 -21.33 0.29
CA ASP A 406 -16.92 -22.53 -0.05
C ASP A 406 -16.74 -23.64 0.99
N ARG A 407 -15.52 -23.83 1.52
CA ARG A 407 -15.26 -24.80 2.59
C ARG A 407 -15.94 -24.40 3.90
N PHE A 408 -15.87 -23.13 4.26
CA PHE A 408 -16.48 -22.60 5.48
C PHE A 408 -18.01 -22.72 5.46
N GLN A 409 -18.64 -22.58 4.29
CA GLN A 409 -20.06 -22.83 4.11
C GLN A 409 -20.40 -24.33 4.17
N LYS A 410 -19.58 -25.19 3.57
CA LYS A 410 -19.80 -26.65 3.56
C LYS A 410 -19.63 -27.32 4.91
N GLY A 411 -18.69 -26.86 5.74
CA GLY A 411 -18.46 -27.40 7.10
C GLY A 411 -19.61 -27.16 8.09
N ARG A 412 -20.75 -26.62 7.61
CA ARG A 412 -21.94 -26.28 8.39
C ARG A 412 -23.21 -26.97 7.89
N VAL A 413 -23.13 -27.70 6.78
CA VAL A 413 -24.15 -28.68 6.34
C VAL A 413 -23.77 -30.02 6.92
#